data_AF-B6H4M0-F1
#
_entry.id   AF-B6H4M0-F1
#
_cell.length_a   1.000
_cell.length_b   1.000
_cell.length_c   1.000
_cell.angle_alpha   90.00
_cell.angle_beta   90.00
_cell.angle_gamma   90.00
#
_symmetry.space_group_name_H-M   'P 1'
#
loop_
_entity.id
_entity.type
_entity.pdbx_description
1 polymer ?
#
loop_
_entity_poly.entity_id
_entity_poly.type
_entity_poly.pdbx_seq_one_letter_code
_entity_poly.pdbx_strand_id
1 'polypeptide(L)'
;MEGKLTSQQLDGINRHLGFLVSTIGQNAAPGFGSLQQVAFGAGRPSWREAFCALFEGILRDAEDMFIHLPYSEIRHELSRLSPALEYVSLPRLVVVDFGRPSHVLINEESGQLSGIVDFSSAMWGDVLMAEIFANASPAVLHGAGMATSRTREENIRLVLYACYRLVSRITVQYYRNRDETSEFDARRRLTTTIVEMTRL
;
A
#
# COMPACT_ATOMS: atom_id res chain seq x y z
N MET A 1 -20.52 23.15 7.93
CA MET A 1 -19.15 23.69 8.01
C MET A 1 -18.26 22.53 8.42
N GLU A 2 -17.49 21.95 7.50
CA GLU A 2 -16.49 20.97 7.87
C GLU A 2 -15.46 21.66 8.78
N GLY A 3 -15.37 21.22 10.04
CA GLY A 3 -14.39 21.74 10.98
C GLY A 3 -12.99 21.45 10.47
N LYS A 4 -12.25 22.48 10.06
CA LYS A 4 -10.84 22.30 9.65
C LYS A 4 -10.03 21.85 10.86
N LEU A 5 -9.48 20.65 10.78
CA LEU A 5 -8.54 20.13 11.78
C LEU A 5 -7.33 21.05 11.90
N THR A 6 -6.91 21.32 13.13
CA THR A 6 -5.66 22.04 13.39
C THR A 6 -4.45 21.16 13.06
N SER A 7 -3.29 21.77 12.81
CA SER A 7 -2.04 21.02 12.58
C SER A 7 -1.69 20.08 13.73
N GLN A 8 -1.96 20.50 14.97
CA GLN A 8 -1.73 19.66 16.16
C GLN A 8 -2.66 18.44 16.20
N GLN A 9 -3.93 18.60 15.84
CA GLN A 9 -4.88 17.48 15.74
C GLN A 9 -4.46 16.51 14.63
N LEU A 10 -4.07 17.03 13.47
CA LEU A 10 -3.57 16.21 12.36
C LEU A 10 -2.33 15.41 12.75
N ASP A 11 -1.37 16.01 13.46
CA ASP A 11 -0.20 15.29 13.97
C ASP A 11 -0.57 14.23 15.01
N GLY A 12 -1.55 14.51 15.88
CA GLY A 12 -2.10 13.53 16.82
C GLY A 12 -2.73 12.33 16.10
N ILE A 13 -3.54 12.59 15.06
CA ILE A 13 -4.16 11.56 14.22
C ILE A 13 -3.07 10.75 13.50
N ASN A 14 -2.12 11.40 12.85
CA ASN A 14 -1.03 10.74 12.13
C ASN A 14 -0.20 9.83 13.06
N ARG A 15 0.11 10.30 14.27
CA ARG A 15 0.81 9.50 15.27
C ARG A 15 -0.01 8.29 15.70
N HIS A 16 -1.32 8.45 15.90
CA HIS A 16 -2.19 7.34 16.27
C HIS A 16 -2.33 6.33 15.12
N LEU A 17 -2.47 6.79 13.87
CA LEU A 17 -2.49 5.93 12.70
C LEU A 17 -1.17 5.15 12.54
N GLY A 18 -0.03 5.80 12.77
CA GLY A 18 1.27 5.14 12.83
C GLY A 18 1.32 4.02 13.86
N PHE A 19 0.83 4.29 15.07
CA PHE A 19 0.73 3.28 16.12
C PHE A 19 -0.16 2.09 15.71
N LEU A 20 -1.32 2.37 15.10
CA LEU A 20 -2.27 1.35 14.69
C LEU A 20 -1.74 0.47 13.56
N VAL A 21 -1.11 1.04 12.52
CA VAL A 21 -0.52 0.22 11.44
C VAL A 21 0.59 -0.68 11.96
N SER A 22 1.40 -0.20 12.92
CA SER A 22 2.43 -1.01 13.56
C SER A 22 1.84 -2.14 14.41
N THR A 23 0.78 -1.84 15.16
CA THR A 23 0.03 -2.80 15.99
C THR A 23 -0.61 -3.90 15.15
N ILE A 24 -1.29 -3.54 14.05
CA ILE A 24 -1.83 -4.51 13.08
C ILE A 24 -0.71 -5.40 12.56
N GLY A 25 0.42 -4.79 12.17
CA GLY A 25 1.58 -5.51 11.69
C GLY A 25 2.24 -6.44 12.71
N GLN A 26 1.97 -6.34 14.02
CA GLN A 26 2.57 -7.28 15.00
C GLN A 26 2.09 -8.73 14.80
N ASN A 27 0.95 -8.92 14.13
CA ASN A 27 0.48 -10.24 13.75
C ASN A 27 1.34 -10.80 12.62
N ALA A 28 1.72 -12.07 12.74
CA ALA A 28 2.50 -12.80 11.74
C ALA A 28 1.84 -14.12 11.36
N ALA A 29 2.16 -14.62 10.17
CA ALA A 29 1.68 -15.91 9.67
C ALA A 29 2.82 -16.78 9.13
N PRO A 30 2.60 -18.10 8.93
CA PRO A 30 3.64 -19.01 8.42
C PRO A 30 4.08 -18.75 6.97
N GLY A 31 3.38 -17.90 6.21
CA GLY A 31 3.70 -17.61 4.82
C GLY A 31 3.10 -16.29 4.35
N PHE A 32 3.56 -15.83 3.19
CA PHE A 32 3.13 -14.60 2.53
C PHE A 32 1.97 -14.83 1.56
N GLY A 33 1.18 -13.79 1.29
CA GLY A 33 0.09 -13.82 0.31
C GLY A 33 -1.23 -13.31 0.86
N SER A 34 -2.33 -13.57 0.14
CA SER A 34 -3.66 -13.16 0.59
C SER A 34 -4.07 -13.88 1.87
N LEU A 35 -5.00 -13.29 2.64
CA LEU A 35 -5.52 -13.92 3.87
C LEU A 35 -6.06 -15.33 3.60
N GLN A 36 -6.78 -15.51 2.49
CA GLN A 36 -7.36 -16.80 2.09
C GLN A 36 -6.27 -17.81 1.72
N GLN A 37 -5.30 -17.43 0.89
CA GLN A 37 -4.22 -18.33 0.47
C GLN A 37 -3.47 -18.90 1.68
N VAL A 38 -3.10 -18.04 2.63
CA VAL A 38 -2.38 -18.44 3.84
C VAL A 38 -3.26 -19.29 4.76
N ALA A 39 -4.55 -18.95 4.91
CA ALA A 39 -5.49 -19.75 5.71
C ALA A 39 -5.68 -21.18 5.15
N PHE A 40 -5.59 -21.36 3.83
CA PHE A 40 -5.64 -22.67 3.17
C PHE A 40 -4.27 -23.37 3.08
N GLY A 41 -3.23 -22.85 3.73
CA GLY A 41 -1.89 -23.45 3.71
C GLY A 41 -1.14 -23.28 2.38
N ALA A 42 -1.64 -22.42 1.49
CA ALA A 42 -1.06 -22.12 0.17
C ALA A 42 -0.26 -20.80 0.17
N GLY A 43 0.20 -20.35 1.34
CA GLY A 43 1.08 -19.19 1.47
C GLY A 43 2.43 -19.41 0.77
N ARG A 44 3.06 -18.33 0.32
CA ARG A 44 4.38 -18.36 -0.31
C ARG A 44 5.49 -18.25 0.73
N PRO A 45 6.65 -18.90 0.51
CA PRO A 45 7.77 -18.87 1.44
C PRO A 45 8.55 -17.54 1.40
N SER A 46 8.48 -16.79 0.30
CA SER A 46 9.16 -15.50 0.15
C SER A 46 8.18 -14.39 -0.18
N TRP A 47 8.48 -13.18 0.32
CA TRP A 47 7.69 -12.01 -0.03
C TRP A 47 7.84 -11.63 -1.49
N ARG A 48 9.04 -11.79 -2.06
CA ARG A 48 9.29 -11.53 -3.48
C ARG A 48 8.36 -12.37 -4.37
N GLU A 49 8.28 -13.68 -4.12
CA GLU A 49 7.39 -14.56 -4.90
C GLU A 49 5.92 -14.15 -4.72
N ALA A 50 5.48 -13.92 -3.47
CA ALA A 50 4.12 -13.48 -3.19
C ALA A 50 3.77 -12.17 -3.91
N PHE A 51 4.59 -11.14 -3.74
CA PHE A 51 4.36 -9.82 -4.32
C PHE A 51 4.39 -9.85 -5.85
N CYS A 52 5.35 -10.54 -6.47
CA CYS A 52 5.37 -10.69 -7.91
C CYS A 52 4.13 -11.42 -8.43
N ALA A 53 3.64 -12.45 -7.73
CA ALA A 53 2.41 -13.16 -8.11
C ALA A 53 1.16 -12.28 -7.94
N LEU A 54 1.08 -11.49 -6.87
CA LEU A 54 -0.01 -10.54 -6.62
C LEU A 54 -0.05 -9.44 -7.68
N PHE A 55 1.13 -8.89 -8.02
CA PHE A 55 1.23 -7.84 -9.02
C PHE A 55 0.93 -8.39 -10.42
N GLU A 56 1.43 -9.56 -10.77
CA GLU A 56 1.07 -10.21 -12.04
C GLU A 56 -0.43 -10.51 -12.13
N GLY A 57 -1.07 -10.90 -11.02
CA GLY A 57 -2.52 -11.10 -10.97
C GLY A 57 -3.30 -9.84 -11.37
N ILE A 58 -3.00 -8.70 -10.74
CA ILE A 58 -3.72 -7.46 -11.05
C ILE A 58 -3.40 -6.89 -12.43
N LEU A 59 -2.22 -7.17 -12.99
CA LEU A 59 -1.88 -6.83 -14.37
C LEU A 59 -2.71 -7.66 -15.35
N ARG A 60 -2.90 -8.95 -15.08
CA ARG A 60 -3.77 -9.82 -15.90
C ARG A 60 -5.22 -9.39 -15.81
N ASP A 61 -5.72 -9.07 -14.63
CA ASP A 61 -7.09 -8.53 -14.47
C ASP A 61 -7.28 -7.25 -15.31
N ALA A 62 -6.25 -6.40 -15.37
CA ALA A 62 -6.27 -5.19 -16.20
C ALA A 62 -6.23 -5.50 -17.70
N GLU A 63 -5.41 -6.48 -18.12
CA GLU A 63 -5.34 -6.95 -19.51
C GLU A 63 -6.66 -7.57 -19.97
N ASP A 64 -7.29 -8.41 -19.13
CA ASP A 64 -8.58 -9.04 -19.39
C ASP A 64 -9.72 -8.01 -19.55
N MET A 65 -9.59 -6.87 -18.87
CA MET A 65 -10.48 -5.72 -19.00
C MET A 65 -10.08 -4.74 -20.11
N PHE A 66 -9.07 -5.08 -20.93
CA PHE A 66 -8.53 -4.25 -22.01
C PHE A 66 -8.07 -2.85 -21.56
N ILE A 67 -7.68 -2.70 -20.30
CA ILE A 67 -7.17 -1.44 -19.79
C ILE A 67 -5.80 -1.19 -20.42
N HIS A 68 -5.59 -0.03 -21.03
CA HIS A 68 -4.29 0.31 -21.59
C HIS A 68 -3.34 0.81 -20.50
N LEU A 69 -2.30 0.02 -20.22
CA LEU A 69 -1.19 0.32 -19.30
C LEU A 69 0.14 -0.06 -19.96
N PRO A 70 1.28 0.52 -19.54
CA PRO A 70 2.61 0.14 -20.04
C PRO A 70 3.10 -1.19 -19.43
N TYR A 71 2.40 -2.28 -19.75
CA TYR A 71 2.61 -3.60 -19.14
C TYR A 71 4.04 -4.14 -19.24
N SER A 72 4.66 -4.01 -20.41
CA SER A 72 6.02 -4.49 -20.65
C SER A 72 7.03 -3.77 -19.75
N GLU A 73 6.89 -2.46 -19.59
CA GLU A 73 7.77 -1.63 -18.76
C GLU A 73 7.55 -1.90 -17.28
N ILE A 74 6.29 -2.02 -16.83
CA ILE A 74 5.97 -2.39 -15.44
C ILE A 74 6.58 -3.75 -15.09
N ARG A 75 6.40 -4.77 -15.95
CA ARG A 75 6.96 -6.12 -15.73
C ARG A 75 8.49 -6.11 -15.76
N HIS A 76 9.10 -5.34 -16.65
CA HIS A 76 10.55 -5.18 -16.73
C HIS A 76 11.11 -4.60 -15.42
N GLU A 77 10.57 -3.46 -14.99
CA GLU A 77 11.01 -2.77 -13.79
C GLU A 77 10.72 -3.57 -12.51
N LEU A 78 9.57 -4.24 -12.44
CA LEU A 78 9.26 -5.17 -11.35
C LEU A 78 10.32 -6.27 -11.25
N SER A 79 10.66 -6.92 -12.37
CA SER A 79 11.69 -7.98 -12.39
C SER A 79 13.04 -7.46 -11.91
N ARG A 80 13.47 -6.30 -12.47
CA ARG A 80 14.75 -5.65 -12.17
C ARG A 80 14.89 -5.26 -10.70
N LEU A 81 13.83 -4.72 -10.10
CA LEU A 81 13.80 -4.22 -8.72
C LEU A 81 13.37 -5.27 -7.69
N SER A 82 12.85 -6.43 -8.13
CA SER A 82 12.38 -7.50 -7.26
C SER A 82 13.39 -7.99 -6.19
N PRO A 83 14.73 -7.94 -6.37
CA PRO A 83 15.66 -8.34 -5.32
C PRO A 83 15.51 -7.55 -4.00
N ALA A 84 15.01 -6.31 -4.04
CA ALA A 84 14.77 -5.53 -2.83
C ALA A 84 13.68 -6.15 -1.93
N LEU A 85 12.79 -6.98 -2.49
CA LEU A 85 11.72 -7.65 -1.76
C LEU A 85 12.23 -8.81 -0.87
N GLU A 86 13.43 -9.34 -1.15
CA GLU A 86 14.05 -10.43 -0.37
C GLU A 86 14.39 -10.00 1.06
N TYR A 87 14.51 -8.68 1.31
CA TYR A 87 14.76 -8.12 2.64
C TYR A 87 13.54 -8.19 3.57
N VAL A 88 12.39 -8.68 3.09
CA VAL A 88 11.21 -8.93 3.93
C VAL A 88 11.19 -10.39 4.33
N SER A 89 11.54 -10.66 5.59
CA SER A 89 11.65 -12.03 6.12
C SER A 89 10.42 -12.49 6.92
N LEU A 90 9.58 -11.57 7.39
CA LEU A 90 8.43 -11.88 8.24
C LEU A 90 7.11 -11.54 7.55
N PRO A 91 6.20 -12.52 7.33
CA PRO A 91 4.86 -12.26 6.81
C PRO A 91 3.99 -11.58 7.85
N ARG A 92 3.93 -10.25 7.79
CA ARG A 92 3.16 -9.43 8.75
C ARG A 92 1.80 -9.06 8.17
N LEU A 93 0.79 -8.94 9.02
CA LEU A 93 -0.52 -8.47 8.57
C LEU A 93 -0.42 -7.00 8.12
N VAL A 94 -0.80 -6.72 6.88
CA VAL A 94 -0.84 -5.38 6.31
C VAL A 94 -2.18 -5.12 5.64
N VAL A 95 -2.73 -3.93 5.86
CA VAL A 95 -3.87 -3.41 5.09
C VAL A 95 -3.31 -2.42 4.08
N VAL A 96 -3.33 -2.78 2.79
CA VAL A 96 -2.62 -2.02 1.74
C VAL A 96 -3.15 -0.59 1.62
N ASP A 97 -4.47 -0.41 1.72
CA ASP A 97 -5.12 0.90 1.62
C ASP A 97 -5.22 1.66 2.96
N PHE A 98 -4.45 1.23 3.97
CA PHE A 98 -4.45 1.88 5.27
C PHE A 98 -3.91 3.32 5.19
N GLY A 99 -4.60 4.24 5.89
CA GLY A 99 -4.25 5.66 5.94
C GLY A 99 -4.89 6.52 4.85
N ARG A 100 -5.72 5.94 3.98
CA ARG A 100 -6.57 6.73 3.08
C ARG A 100 -7.54 7.60 3.90
N PRO A 101 -7.71 8.89 3.56
CA PRO A 101 -8.68 9.75 4.27
C PRO A 101 -10.10 9.18 4.30
N SER A 102 -10.53 8.49 3.24
CA SER A 102 -11.84 7.84 3.17
C SER A 102 -12.02 6.65 4.12
N HIS A 103 -10.94 6.11 4.69
CA HIS A 103 -10.96 4.94 5.59
C HIS A 103 -10.72 5.32 7.06
N VAL A 104 -10.57 6.61 7.34
CA VAL A 104 -10.25 7.14 8.67
C VAL A 104 -11.49 7.86 9.20
N LEU A 105 -12.02 7.37 10.32
CA LEU A 105 -13.15 8.00 11.00
C LEU A 105 -12.62 8.94 12.07
N ILE A 106 -13.15 10.16 12.09
CA ILE A 106 -12.78 11.21 13.04
C ILE A 106 -14.05 11.61 13.79
N ASN A 107 -13.96 11.72 15.10
CA ASN A 107 -15.04 12.27 15.92
C ASN A 107 -15.05 13.80 15.72
N GLU A 108 -16.16 14.35 15.23
CA GLU A 108 -16.27 15.77 14.86
C GLU A 108 -16.09 16.74 16.04
N GLU A 109 -16.53 16.35 17.24
CA GLU A 109 -16.47 17.20 18.44
C GLU A 109 -15.05 17.28 19.01
N SER A 110 -14.37 16.14 19.12
CA SER A 110 -13.02 16.03 19.70
C SER A 110 -11.90 16.24 18.68
N GLY A 111 -12.18 16.07 17.39
CA GLY A 111 -11.18 16.04 16.32
C GLY A 111 -10.18 14.89 16.46
N GLN A 112 -10.56 13.81 17.17
CA GLN A 112 -9.72 12.64 17.40
C GLN A 112 -10.13 11.47 16.50
N LEU A 113 -9.18 10.57 16.25
CA LEU A 113 -9.43 9.30 15.55
C LEU A 113 -10.46 8.46 16.32
N SER A 114 -11.58 8.13 15.70
CA SER A 114 -12.63 7.29 16.28
C SER A 114 -12.61 5.85 15.75
N GLY A 115 -12.05 5.62 14.56
CA GLY A 115 -11.97 4.28 13.99
C GLY A 115 -11.30 4.24 12.62
N ILE A 116 -11.06 3.01 12.17
CA ILE A 116 -10.54 2.70 10.83
C ILE A 116 -11.49 1.68 10.20
N VAL A 117 -11.81 1.90 8.94
CA VAL A 117 -12.73 1.04 8.17
C VAL A 117 -12.03 0.45 6.95
N ASP A 118 -12.72 -0.49 6.31
CA ASP A 118 -12.30 -1.19 5.08
C ASP A 118 -10.96 -1.93 5.19
N PHE A 119 -11.06 -3.20 5.60
CA PHE A 119 -9.94 -4.14 5.67
C PHE A 119 -9.93 -5.09 4.46
N SER A 120 -10.64 -4.77 3.38
CA SER A 120 -10.74 -5.65 2.21
C SER A 120 -9.41 -5.84 1.48
N SER A 121 -8.47 -4.92 1.67
CA SER A 121 -7.10 -4.97 1.12
C SER A 121 -6.08 -5.62 2.09
N ALA A 122 -6.55 -6.33 3.11
CA ALA A 122 -5.68 -7.00 4.07
C ALA A 122 -4.98 -8.23 3.49
N MET A 123 -3.71 -8.44 3.87
CA MET A 123 -2.89 -9.58 3.44
C MET A 123 -1.69 -9.82 4.36
N TRP A 124 -0.98 -10.94 4.16
CA TRP A 124 0.27 -11.26 4.84
C TRP A 124 1.46 -10.85 3.96
N GLY A 125 2.16 -9.79 4.34
CA GLY A 125 3.15 -9.11 3.50
C GLY A 125 4.11 -8.20 4.25
N ASP A 126 4.65 -7.22 3.54
CA ASP A 126 5.47 -6.14 4.11
C ASP A 126 4.57 -5.03 4.66
N VAL A 127 4.82 -4.58 5.90
CA VAL A 127 4.11 -3.47 6.53
C VAL A 127 4.29 -2.17 5.74
N LEU A 128 5.42 -1.96 5.05
CA LEU A 128 5.64 -0.79 4.19
C LEU A 128 4.67 -0.72 3.00
N MET A 129 3.94 -1.79 2.70
CA MET A 129 2.94 -1.80 1.64
C MET A 129 1.71 -0.97 1.96
N ALA A 130 1.45 -0.67 3.24
CA ALA A 130 0.37 0.24 3.65
C ALA A 130 0.56 1.65 3.07
N GLU A 131 -0.49 2.22 2.48
CA GLU A 131 -0.45 3.50 1.76
C GLU A 131 0.01 4.67 2.62
N ILE A 132 -0.25 4.62 3.93
CA ILE A 132 0.25 5.61 4.90
C ILE A 132 1.77 5.80 4.86
N PHE A 133 2.53 4.78 4.45
CA PHE A 133 3.98 4.86 4.35
C PHE A 133 4.51 5.49 3.06
N ALA A 134 3.66 5.64 2.03
CA ALA A 134 4.07 6.25 0.75
C ALA A 134 4.62 7.67 0.97
N ASN A 135 3.91 8.48 1.76
CA ASN A 135 4.29 9.85 2.12
C ASN A 135 4.20 10.06 3.64
N ALA A 136 4.80 9.14 4.42
CA ALA A 136 4.71 9.19 5.88
C ALA A 136 5.26 10.49 6.45
N SER A 137 4.46 11.18 7.26
CA SER A 137 4.93 12.32 8.06
C SER A 137 5.82 11.83 9.22
N PRO A 138 6.63 12.72 9.82
CA PRO A 138 7.38 12.39 11.03
C PRO A 138 6.48 11.87 12.17
N ALA A 139 5.25 12.37 12.26
CA ALA A 139 4.27 11.91 13.24
C ALA A 139 3.85 10.45 12.99
N VAL A 140 3.59 10.06 11.73
CA VAL A 140 3.31 8.65 11.36
C VAL A 140 4.49 7.76 11.74
N LEU A 141 5.71 8.13 11.36
CA LEU A 141 6.91 7.34 11.62
C LEU A 141 7.17 7.17 13.12
N HIS A 142 7.03 8.26 13.89
CA HIS A 142 7.10 8.21 15.35
C HIS A 142 6.03 7.29 15.94
N GLY A 143 4.79 7.39 15.48
CA GLY A 143 3.70 6.52 15.93
C GLY A 143 3.98 5.05 15.65
N ALA A 144 4.52 4.75 14.48
CA ALA A 144 4.86 3.39 14.05
C ALA A 144 6.11 2.82 14.74
N GLY A 145 6.89 3.65 15.43
CA GLY A 145 8.20 3.27 15.98
C GLY A 145 9.26 3.05 14.89
N MET A 146 9.12 3.71 13.74
CA MET A 146 10.03 3.57 12.60
C MET A 146 11.05 4.70 12.57
N ALA A 147 12.24 4.41 12.05
CA ALA A 147 13.27 5.41 11.82
C ALA A 147 12.83 6.41 10.74
N THR A 148 13.36 7.62 10.81
CA THR A 148 13.14 8.67 9.79
C THR A 148 13.95 8.42 8.52
N SER A 149 15.11 7.77 8.64
CA SER A 149 15.92 7.34 7.51
C SER A 149 15.46 5.98 6.97
N ARG A 150 15.40 5.85 5.65
CA ARG A 150 15.08 4.59 4.96
C ARG A 150 16.31 4.02 4.28
N THR A 151 16.41 2.70 4.21
CA THR A 151 17.44 2.04 3.39
C THR A 151 17.11 2.19 1.90
N ARG A 152 18.09 1.88 1.04
CA ARG A 152 17.88 1.89 -0.42
C ARG A 152 16.78 0.89 -0.81
N GLU A 153 16.79 -0.28 -0.20
CA GLU A 153 15.85 -1.38 -0.44
C GLU A 153 14.43 -0.98 0.00
N GLU A 154 14.28 -0.33 1.15
CA GLU A 154 12.99 0.20 1.60
C GLU A 154 12.42 1.23 0.62
N ASN A 155 13.26 2.12 0.08
CA ASN A 155 12.83 3.08 -0.94
C ASN A 155 12.39 2.37 -2.22
N ILE A 156 13.13 1.36 -2.69
CA ILE A 156 12.73 0.55 -3.84
C ILE A 156 11.38 -0.13 -3.59
N ARG A 157 11.20 -0.76 -2.43
CA ARG A 157 9.94 -1.42 -2.05
C ARG A 157 8.77 -0.45 -2.07
N LEU A 158 8.93 0.76 -1.51
CA LEU A 158 7.87 1.77 -1.48
C LEU A 158 7.42 2.20 -2.89
N VAL A 159 8.36 2.35 -3.83
CA VAL A 159 8.03 2.68 -5.23
C VAL A 159 7.34 1.51 -5.93
N LEU A 160 7.80 0.27 -5.70
CA LEU A 160 7.11 -0.94 -6.19
C LEU A 160 5.66 -1.02 -5.66
N TYR A 161 5.47 -0.76 -4.36
CA TYR A 161 4.14 -0.77 -3.74
C TYR A 161 3.26 0.37 -4.23
N ALA A 162 3.82 1.54 -4.50
CA ALA A 162 3.10 2.63 -5.14
C ALA A 162 2.60 2.22 -6.54
N CYS A 163 3.46 1.59 -7.35
CA CYS A 163 3.09 1.09 -8.67
C CYS A 163 1.95 0.06 -8.59
N TYR A 164 2.08 -0.94 -7.70
CA TYR A 164 1.03 -1.94 -7.45
C TYR A 164 -0.31 -1.28 -7.04
N ARG A 165 -0.30 -0.36 -6.08
CA ARG A 165 -1.53 0.31 -5.61
C ARG A 165 -2.19 1.12 -6.71
N LEU A 166 -1.41 1.78 -7.56
CA LEU A 166 -1.92 2.59 -8.67
C LEU A 166 -2.54 1.73 -9.76
N VAL A 167 -1.87 0.63 -10.14
CA VAL A 167 -2.43 -0.36 -11.08
C VAL A 167 -3.72 -0.94 -10.50
N SER A 168 -3.71 -1.40 -9.24
CA SER A 168 -4.92 -1.92 -8.58
C SER A 168 -6.06 -0.91 -8.53
N ARG A 169 -5.78 0.36 -8.22
CA ARG A 169 -6.79 1.43 -8.20
C ARG A 169 -7.40 1.67 -9.58
N ILE A 170 -6.59 1.71 -10.64
CA ILE A 170 -7.07 1.83 -12.01
C ILE A 170 -7.94 0.63 -12.35
N THR A 171 -7.46 -0.60 -12.13
CA THR A 171 -8.19 -1.83 -12.47
C THR A 171 -9.53 -1.94 -11.75
N VAL A 172 -9.59 -1.67 -10.44
CA VAL A 172 -10.82 -1.78 -9.64
C VAL A 172 -11.90 -0.78 -10.08
N GLN A 173 -11.52 0.40 -10.58
CA GLN A 173 -12.48 1.38 -11.08
C GLN A 173 -13.24 0.93 -12.33
N TYR A 174 -12.73 -0.06 -13.07
CA TYR A 174 -13.46 -0.64 -14.20
C TYR A 174 -14.50 -1.69 -13.75
N TYR A 175 -14.44 -2.16 -12.50
CA TYR A 175 -15.44 -3.06 -11.90
C TYR A 175 -16.44 -2.34 -10.99
N ARG A 176 -16.17 -1.09 -10.59
CA ARG A 176 -17.01 -0.25 -9.72
C ARG A 176 -17.48 1.00 -10.48
N ASN A 177 -18.40 1.79 -9.90
CA ASN A 177 -18.83 3.05 -10.53
C ASN A 177 -17.61 3.95 -10.82
N ARG A 178 -17.42 4.26 -12.12
CA ARG A 178 -16.25 4.98 -12.63
C ARG A 178 -16.26 6.43 -12.15
N ASP A 179 -15.23 6.81 -11.41
CA ASP A 179 -14.88 8.21 -11.15
C ASP A 179 -13.70 8.57 -12.06
N GLU A 180 -14.00 9.25 -13.17
CA GLU A 180 -13.01 9.61 -14.19
C GLU A 180 -11.89 10.50 -13.64
N THR A 181 -12.18 11.33 -12.62
CA THR A 181 -11.19 12.24 -12.03
C THR A 181 -10.13 11.46 -11.26
N SER A 182 -10.59 10.52 -10.44
CA SER A 182 -9.71 9.62 -9.67
C SER A 182 -8.92 8.68 -10.59
N GLU A 183 -9.52 8.22 -11.69
CA GLU A 183 -8.83 7.40 -12.70
C GLU A 183 -7.66 8.17 -13.33
N PHE A 184 -7.92 9.40 -13.78
CA PHE A 184 -6.91 10.23 -14.43
C PHE A 184 -5.75 10.58 -13.50
N ASP A 185 -6.03 10.91 -12.23
CA ASP A 185 -4.98 11.12 -11.22
C ASP A 185 -4.13 9.86 -11.02
N ALA A 186 -4.77 8.69 -10.88
CA ALA A 186 -4.07 7.42 -10.71
C ALA A 186 -3.16 7.10 -11.90
N ARG A 187 -3.63 7.32 -13.14
CA ARG A 187 -2.82 7.15 -14.35
C ARG A 187 -1.64 8.10 -14.41
N ARG A 188 -1.84 9.39 -14.10
CA ARG A 188 -0.75 10.38 -14.07
C ARG A 188 0.32 10.02 -13.04
N ARG A 189 -0.11 9.58 -11.85
CA ARG A 189 0.80 9.13 -10.80
C ARG A 189 1.52 7.85 -11.18
N LEU A 190 0.86 6.93 -11.88
CA LEU A 190 1.49 5.70 -12.38
C LEU A 190 2.64 6.02 -13.33
N THR A 191 2.43 6.92 -14.29
CA THR A 191 3.50 7.36 -15.20
C THR A 191 4.70 7.92 -14.44
N THR A 192 4.46 8.80 -13.45
CA THR A 192 5.54 9.35 -12.61
C THR A 192 6.26 8.26 -11.82
N THR A 193 5.52 7.29 -11.28
CA THR A 193 6.07 6.18 -10.49
C THR A 193 6.95 5.27 -11.35
N ILE A 194 6.54 4.96 -12.59
CA ILE A 194 7.34 4.16 -13.52
C ILE A 194 8.65 4.89 -13.86
N VAL A 195 8.60 6.20 -14.12
CA VAL A 195 9.81 7.00 -14.34
C VAL A 195 10.71 6.99 -13.10
N GLU A 196 10.16 7.01 -11.89
CA GLU A 196 10.94 6.87 -10.66
C GLU A 196 11.60 5.48 -10.57
N MET A 197 10.88 4.40 -10.91
CA MET A 197 11.43 3.04 -10.94
C MET A 197 12.69 2.97 -11.79
N THR A 198 12.68 3.54 -13.00
CA THR A 198 13.84 3.52 -13.92
C THR A 198 15.11 4.18 -13.37
N ARG A 199 15.00 5.00 -12.30
CA ARG A 199 16.13 5.75 -11.71
C ARG A 199 16.77 5.06 -10.50
N LEU A 200 16.15 3.99 -9.99
CA LEU A 200 16.58 3.26 -8.78
C LEU A 200 17.52 2.09 -9.07
#